data_AF-A0A371E1G0-F1
#
_entry.id   AF-A0A371E1G0-F1
#
_cell.length_a   1.000
_cell.length_b   1.000
_cell.length_c   1.000
_cell.angle_alpha   90.00
_cell.angle_beta   90.00
_cell.angle_gamma   90.00
#
_symmetry.space_group_name_H-M   'P 1'
#
loop_
_entity.id
_entity.type
_entity.pdbx_description
1 polymer ?
#
loop_
_entity_poly.entity_id
_entity_poly.type
_entity_poly.pdbx_seq_one_letter_code
_entity_poly.pdbx_strand_id
1 'polypeptide(L)'
;MLLIIRTASIPGLENLLRHCDLPSYFTLLKDENCIQDFYIRETLAMTHASVLTLNTFEQLEPSIMTKLAAIFPQVYSIGPLHNLLKTIVTNNSSSPHEDDPM
;
A
#
# COMPACT_ATOMS: atom_id res chain seq x y z
N MET A 1 11.47 -6.47 -12.57
CA MET A 1 10.65 -5.32 -12.12
C MET A 1 11.49 -4.17 -11.58
N LEU A 2 12.52 -4.38 -10.74
CA LEU A 2 13.35 -3.28 -10.19
C LEU A 2 14.37 -2.64 -11.15
N LEU A 3 14.75 -3.30 -12.25
CA LEU A 3 15.59 -2.67 -13.28
C LEU A 3 14.90 -1.47 -13.95
N ILE A 4 13.57 -1.37 -13.84
CA ILE A 4 12.76 -0.29 -14.43
C ILE A 4 12.88 1.02 -13.63
N ILE A 5 13.23 0.97 -12.35
CA ILE A 5 13.45 2.20 -11.54
C ILE A 5 14.75 2.91 -11.96
N ARG A 6 15.72 2.18 -12.53
CA ARG A 6 17.02 2.75 -12.96
C ARG A 6 16.94 3.66 -14.18
N THR A 7 15.87 3.59 -14.97
CA THR A 7 15.69 4.43 -16.18
C THR A 7 14.24 4.86 -16.22
N ALA A 8 13.99 6.13 -15.89
CA ALA A 8 12.68 6.74 -15.75
C ALA A 8 11.68 6.36 -16.86
N SER A 9 10.87 5.33 -16.59
CA SER A 9 9.46 5.19 -17.01
C SER A 9 8.95 3.85 -16.47
N ILE A 10 8.09 3.90 -15.44
CA ILE A 10 7.36 2.70 -14.99
C ILE A 10 6.05 2.66 -15.78
N PRO A 11 5.80 1.61 -16.57
CA PRO A 11 4.58 1.51 -17.37
C PRO A 11 3.30 1.68 -16.54
N GLY A 12 2.43 2.60 -16.94
CA GLY A 12 1.21 3.08 -16.28
C GLY A 12 1.43 3.84 -14.96
N LEU A 13 2.62 4.42 -14.77
CA LEU A 13 2.94 5.46 -13.78
C LEU A 13 3.47 6.72 -14.49
N GLU A 14 3.36 6.76 -15.82
CA GLU A 14 3.81 7.89 -16.62
C GLU A 14 3.04 9.14 -16.19
N ASN A 15 3.77 10.23 -15.94
CA ASN A 15 3.24 11.50 -15.43
C ASN A 15 2.70 11.49 -13.99
N LEU A 16 2.68 10.33 -13.30
CA LEU A 16 2.29 10.25 -11.88
C LEU A 16 3.48 10.39 -10.94
N LEU A 17 4.58 9.69 -11.21
CA LEU A 17 5.80 9.78 -10.41
C LEU A 17 6.90 10.48 -11.19
N ARG A 18 7.46 11.54 -10.59
CA ARG A 18 8.70 12.16 -11.05
C ARG A 18 9.86 11.54 -10.30
N HIS A 19 11.05 11.65 -10.87
CA HIS A 19 12.28 11.19 -10.22
C HIS A 19 12.49 11.82 -8.83
N CYS A 20 12.08 13.08 -8.62
CA CYS A 20 12.15 13.76 -7.33
C CYS A 20 11.12 13.27 -6.30
N ASP A 21 10.09 12.53 -6.72
CA ASP A 21 9.09 11.95 -5.83
C ASP A 21 9.57 10.58 -5.28
N LEU A 22 10.64 10.02 -5.86
CA LEU A 22 11.26 8.79 -5.35
C LEU A 22 12.12 9.09 -4.12
N PRO A 23 12.09 8.22 -3.11
CA PRO A 23 13.01 8.32 -1.99
C PRO A 23 14.48 8.38 -2.41
N SER A 24 15.30 9.14 -1.69
CA SER A 24 16.70 9.44 -2.04
C SER A 24 17.57 8.20 -2.30
N TYR A 25 17.27 7.07 -1.64
CA TYR A 25 17.98 5.81 -1.82
C TYR A 25 17.74 5.11 -3.17
N PHE A 26 16.67 5.45 -3.89
CA PHE A 26 16.48 4.97 -5.27
C PHE A 26 17.28 5.79 -6.29
N THR A 27 17.72 6.99 -5.91
CA THR A 27 18.45 7.94 -6.75
C THR A 27 19.97 7.82 -6.60
N LEU A 28 20.46 7.31 -5.47
CA LEU A 28 21.90 7.23 -5.18
C LEU A 28 22.54 6.04 -5.90
N LEU A 29 23.12 6.30 -7.08
CA LEU A 29 23.74 5.30 -7.96
C LEU A 29 25.02 4.64 -7.43
N LYS A 30 25.57 5.07 -6.28
CA LYS A 30 27.00 4.86 -5.99
C LYS A 30 27.36 4.13 -4.70
N ASP A 31 26.44 4.03 -3.75
CA ASP A 31 26.69 3.21 -2.55
C ASP A 31 25.77 1.99 -2.59
N GLU A 32 26.35 0.82 -2.34
CA GLU A 32 25.64 -0.40 -1.97
C GLU A 32 24.87 -0.13 -0.67
N ASN A 33 23.77 0.59 -0.78
CA ASN A 33 22.94 0.98 0.33
C ASN A 33 22.14 -0.26 0.73
N CYS A 34 22.41 -0.80 1.92
CA CYS A 34 21.72 -1.97 2.49
C CYS A 34 20.17 -1.85 2.42
N ILE A 35 19.66 -0.62 2.45
CA ILE A 35 18.23 -0.29 2.33
C ILE A 35 17.69 -0.59 0.92
N GLN A 36 18.45 -0.31 -0.13
CA GLN A 36 18.04 -0.61 -1.51
C GLN A 36 17.94 -2.12 -1.72
N ASP A 37 18.95 -2.86 -1.25
CA ASP A 37 18.96 -4.32 -1.30
C ASP A 37 17.80 -4.92 -0.51
N PHE A 38 17.47 -4.35 0.64
CA PHE A 38 16.30 -4.75 1.42
C PHE A 38 15.02 -4.63 0.59
N TYR A 39 14.73 -3.47 0.00
CA TYR A 39 13.53 -3.28 -0.82
C TYR A 39 13.48 -4.19 -2.04
N ILE A 40 14.63 -4.46 -2.67
CA ILE A 40 14.71 -5.42 -3.78
C ILE A 40 14.31 -6.82 -3.30
N ARG A 41 14.90 -7.30 -2.21
CA ARG A 41 14.66 -8.64 -1.67
C ARG A 41 13.22 -8.79 -1.20
N GLU A 42 12.70 -7.84 -0.45
CA GLU A 42 11.33 -7.88 0.06
C GLU A 42 10.32 -7.82 -1.09
N THR A 43 10.50 -6.95 -2.08
CA THR A 43 9.59 -6.88 -3.23
C THR A 43 9.56 -8.19 -4.02
N LEU A 44 10.71 -8.87 -4.16
CA LEU A 44 10.77 -10.19 -4.79
C LEU A 44 10.15 -11.27 -3.91
N ALA A 45 10.35 -11.23 -2.60
CA ALA A 45 9.73 -12.17 -1.67
C ALA A 45 8.19 -12.02 -1.65
N MET A 46 7.68 -10.79 -1.74
CA MET A 46 6.26 -10.50 -1.76
C MET A 46 5.52 -11.20 -2.91
N THR A 47 6.15 -11.42 -4.07
CA THR A 47 5.47 -12.11 -5.20
C THR A 47 5.13 -13.56 -4.91
N HIS A 48 5.71 -14.14 -3.85
CA HIS A 48 5.37 -15.46 -3.35
C HIS A 48 4.26 -15.46 -2.30
N ALA A 49 3.75 -14.29 -1.88
CA ALA A 49 2.68 -14.19 -0.91
C ALA A 49 1.35 -14.69 -1.49
N SER A 50 0.58 -15.40 -0.66
CA SER A 50 -0.77 -15.85 -1.03
C SER A 50 -1.75 -14.67 -1.15
N VAL A 51 -1.54 -13.62 -0.35
CA VAL A 51 -2.43 -12.45 -0.26
C VAL A 51 -1.61 -11.19 -0.02
N LEU A 52 -1.93 -10.12 -0.74
CA LEU A 52 -1.45 -8.77 -0.49
C LEU A 52 -2.54 -7.93 0.18
N THR A 53 -2.33 -7.52 1.43
CA THR A 53 -3.27 -6.66 2.17
C THR A 53 -2.75 -5.23 2.24
N LEU A 54 -3.55 -4.27 1.78
CA LEU A 54 -3.19 -2.87 1.72
C LEU A 54 -4.21 -2.01 2.48
N ASN A 55 -3.72 -1.05 3.26
CA ASN A 55 -4.53 0.02 3.83
C ASN A 55 -4.82 1.09 2.78
N THR A 56 -5.64 0.73 1.80
CA THR A 56 -6.15 1.58 0.73
C THR A 56 -7.60 1.18 0.43
N PHE A 57 -8.26 1.85 -0.50
CA PHE A 57 -9.59 1.50 -0.99
C PHE A 57 -9.65 1.63 -2.52
N GLU A 58 -10.47 0.80 -3.15
CA GLU A 58 -10.46 0.60 -4.59
C GLU A 58 -10.76 1.88 -5.40
N GLN A 59 -11.65 2.74 -4.90
CA GLN A 59 -12.01 3.99 -5.58
C GLN A 59 -10.87 5.02 -5.59
N LEU A 60 -9.86 4.89 -4.71
CA LEU A 60 -8.73 5.81 -4.69
C LEU A 60 -7.78 5.56 -5.86
N GLU A 61 -7.48 4.27 -6.13
CA GLU A 61 -6.43 3.87 -7.08
C GLU A 61 -6.81 2.62 -7.89
N PRO A 62 -7.88 2.66 -8.70
CA PRO A 62 -8.42 1.49 -9.38
C PRO A 62 -7.42 0.86 -10.38
N SER A 63 -6.65 1.70 -11.08
CA SER A 63 -5.62 1.26 -12.02
C SER A 63 -4.48 0.51 -11.35
N ILE A 64 -4.13 0.89 -10.11
CA ILE A 64 -3.06 0.23 -9.35
C ILE A 64 -3.57 -1.11 -8.83
N MET A 65 -4.81 -1.17 -8.32
CA MET A 65 -5.41 -2.44 -7.88
C MET A 65 -5.45 -3.47 -9.02
N THR A 66 -5.84 -3.05 -10.23
CA THR A 66 -5.84 -3.91 -11.43
C THR A 66 -4.45 -4.48 -11.72
N LYS A 67 -3.40 -3.66 -11.62
CA LYS A 67 -2.01 -4.10 -11.85
C LYS A 67 -1.51 -5.04 -10.77
N LEU A 68 -1.85 -4.78 -9.50
CA LEU A 68 -1.47 -5.65 -8.39
C LEU A 68 -2.17 -7.00 -8.51
N ALA A 69 -3.45 -7.03 -8.90
CA ALA A 69 -4.19 -8.27 -9.14
C ALA A 69 -3.61 -9.12 -10.29
N ALA A 70 -2.84 -8.51 -11.21
CA ALA A 70 -2.10 -9.25 -12.24
C ALA A 70 -0.79 -9.88 -11.73
N ILE A 71 -0.30 -9.48 -10.55
CA ILE A 71 0.97 -9.94 -9.96
C ILE A 71 0.73 -10.91 -8.81
N PHE A 72 -0.25 -10.60 -7.96
CA PHE A 72 -0.53 -11.36 -6.73
C PHE A 72 -1.79 -12.21 -6.90
N PRO A 73 -1.85 -13.43 -6.31
CA PRO A 73 -3.04 -14.28 -6.39
C PRO A 73 -4.30 -13.61 -5.83
N GLN A 74 -4.14 -12.78 -4.81
CA GLN A 74 -5.22 -12.08 -4.15
C GLN A 74 -4.74 -10.75 -3.56
N VAL A 75 -5.54 -9.70 -3.74
CA VAL A 75 -5.26 -8.35 -3.23
C VAL A 75 -6.47 -7.85 -2.44
N TYR A 76 -6.25 -7.39 -1.22
CA TYR A 76 -7.30 -6.83 -0.36
C TYR A 76 -7.01 -5.39 0.01
N SER A 77 -7.96 -4.52 -0.28
CA SER A 77 -7.97 -3.12 0.15
C SER A 77 -8.85 -3.00 1.40
N ILE A 78 -8.22 -2.89 2.57
CA ILE A 78 -8.90 -2.86 3.88
C ILE A 78 -9.02 -1.44 4.45
N GLY A 79 -8.68 -0.44 3.67
CA GLY A 79 -8.55 0.94 4.12
C GLY A 79 -9.79 1.81 3.85
N PRO A 80 -9.76 3.05 4.35
CA PRO A 80 -8.79 3.56 5.31
C PRO A 80 -9.04 3.01 6.72
N LEU A 81 -8.00 2.43 7.35
CA LEU A 81 -8.08 1.80 8.68
C LEU A 81 -8.61 2.76 9.76
N HIS A 82 -8.33 4.05 9.64
CA HIS A 82 -8.82 5.05 10.60
C HIS A 82 -10.35 5.19 10.57
N ASN A 83 -11.00 5.03 9.40
CA ASN A 83 -12.47 5.04 9.31
C ASN A 83 -13.04 3.80 9.99
N LEU A 84 -12.45 2.63 9.72
CA LEU A 84 -12.88 1.39 10.34
C LEU A 84 -12.80 1.47 11.87
N LEU A 85 -11.69 1.99 12.40
CA LEU A 85 -11.54 2.20 13.84
C LEU A 85 -12.63 3.12 14.40
N LYS A 86 -12.91 4.24 13.73
CA LYS A 86 -13.95 5.18 14.17
C LYS A 86 -15.32 4.49 14.24
N THR A 87 -15.70 3.73 13.21
CA THR A 87 -16.96 2.98 13.17
C THR A 87 -17.07 1.97 14.32
N ILE A 88 -15.99 1.22 14.59
CA ILE A 88 -15.95 0.25 15.69
C ILE A 88 -16.14 0.96 17.03
N VAL A 89 -15.42 2.06 17.27
CA VAL A 89 -15.54 2.83 18.52
C VAL A 89 -16.95 3.40 18.69
N THR A 90 -17.54 3.98 17.65
CA THR A 90 -18.92 4.50 17.72
C THR A 90 -19.94 3.39 17.99
N ASN A 91 -19.82 2.23 17.33
CA ASN A 91 -20.73 1.10 17.54
C ASN A 91 -20.60 0.50 18.95
N ASN A 92 -19.40 0.53 19.53
CA ASN A 92 -19.19 0.08 20.91
C ASN A 92 -19.69 1.09 21.95
N SER A 93 -19.83 2.37 21.59
CA SER A 93 -20.35 3.41 22.47
C SER A 93 -21.88 3.51 22.50
N SER A 94 -22.59 2.84 21.58
CA SER A 94 -24.05 2.85 21.49
C SER A 94 -24.74 1.72 22.28
N SER A 95 -24.18 1.31 23.42
CA SER A 95 -24.93 0.52 24.41
C SER A 95 -26.09 1.38 24.92
N PRO A 96 -27.34 0.90 24.92
CA PRO A 96 -28.44 1.61 25.54
C PRO A 96 -28.12 1.76 27.03
N HIS A 97 -28.04 2.99 27.52
CA HIS A 97 -28.23 3.26 28.94
C HIS A 97 -29.70 2.91 29.21
N GLU A 98 -29.95 1.78 29.87
CA GLU A 98 -31.26 1.49 30.44
C GLU A 98 -31.56 2.56 31.51
N ASP A 99 -32.67 3.25 31.32
CA ASP A 99 -33.25 4.19 32.27
C ASP A 99 -33.51 3.47 33.61
N ASP A 100 -32.86 3.92 34.68
CA ASP A 100 -33.16 3.52 36.04
C ASP A 100 -34.17 4.54 36.62
N PRO A 101 -35.43 4.16 36.89
CA PRO A 101 -36.42 5.11 37.41
C PRO A 101 -36.18 5.35 38.90
N MET A 102 -36.23 6.63 39.30
CA MET A 102 -36.40 7.07 40.69
C MET A 102 -37.85 6.84 41.15
#